data_AF-A0A7R9DTN8-F1
#
_entry.id   AF-A0A7R9DTN8-F1
#
_cell.length_a   1.000
_cell.length_b   1.000
_cell.length_c   1.000
_cell.angle_alpha   90.00
_cell.angle_beta   90.00
_cell.angle_gamma   90.00
#
_symmetry.space_group_name_H-M   'P 1'
#
loop_
_entity.id
_entity.type
_entity.pdbx_description
1 polymer ?
#
loop_
_entity_poly.entity_id
_entity_poly.type
_entity_poly.pdbx_seq_one_letter_code
_entity_poly.pdbx_strand_id
1 'polypeptide(L)'
;MSSRHFQLPISWLLFLAEDQTEEEFFEKVYIPFNSQFLVVTVRDDCVNLTEVYKMSKDAPIQNSGMMQLSALSGRKLSLYERRNDLSGHVITITAVD
;
A
#
# COMPACT_ATOMS: atom_id res chain seq x y z
N MET A 1 -12.99 -3.07 29.76
CA MET A 1 -11.65 -2.91 29.15
C MET A 1 -11.73 -3.53 27.76
N SER A 2 -11.78 -2.72 26.71
CA SER A 2 -11.85 -3.23 25.33
C SER A 2 -10.43 -3.47 24.85
N SER A 3 -10.09 -4.75 24.64
CA SER A 3 -8.86 -5.17 24.00
C SER A 3 -8.90 -4.66 22.56
N ARG A 4 -8.22 -3.55 22.27
CA ARG A 4 -8.02 -3.12 20.88
C ARG A 4 -7.19 -4.20 20.21
N HIS A 5 -7.82 -5.06 19.44
CA HIS A 5 -7.14 -5.93 18.50
C HIS A 5 -6.43 -5.01 17.51
N PHE A 6 -5.14 -4.74 17.75
CA PHE A 6 -4.26 -4.13 16.77
C PHE A 6 -4.02 -5.20 15.72
N GLN A 7 -4.92 -5.29 14.73
CA GLN A 7 -4.68 -6.13 13.58
C GLN A 7 -3.51 -5.50 12.83
N LEU A 8 -2.34 -6.12 12.96
CA LEU A 8 -1.18 -5.73 12.16
C LEU A 8 -1.60 -5.83 10.70
N PRO A 9 -1.31 -4.80 9.87
CA PRO A 9 -1.65 -4.87 8.46
C PRO A 9 -0.96 -6.07 7.84
N ILE A 10 -1.65 -6.75 6.93
CA ILE A 10 -0.99 -7.79 6.13
C ILE A 10 0.01 -7.06 5.23
N SER A 11 1.29 -7.36 5.41
CA SER A 11 2.38 -6.75 4.66
C SER A 11 2.76 -7.64 3.49
N TRP A 12 2.73 -7.07 2.29
CA TRP A 12 3.16 -7.69 1.04
C TRP A 12 4.40 -6.97 0.51
N LEU A 13 5.34 -7.74 -0.02
CA LEU A 13 6.56 -7.23 -0.64
C LEU A 13 6.69 -7.84 -2.04
N LEU A 14 6.70 -7.00 -3.06
CA LEU A 14 6.86 -7.38 -4.45
C LEU A 14 8.20 -6.86 -4.97
N PHE A 15 8.97 -7.73 -5.61
CA PHE A 15 10.15 -7.32 -6.38
C PHE A 15 9.72 -7.17 -7.84
N LEU A 16 9.74 -5.95 -8.35
CA LEU A 16 9.35 -5.66 -9.73
C LEU A 16 10.61 -5.64 -10.61
N ALA A 17 10.55 -6.35 -11.73
CA ALA A 17 11.63 -6.36 -12.72
C ALA A 17 11.76 -4.98 -13.38
N GLU A 18 12.96 -4.65 -13.88
CA GLU A 18 13.23 -3.33 -14.48
C GLU A 18 12.40 -3.04 -15.74
N ASP A 19 11.97 -4.09 -16.45
CA ASP A 19 11.17 -4.03 -17.67
C ASP A 19 9.66 -4.08 -17.41
N GLN A 20 9.22 -4.03 -16.15
CA GLN A 20 7.81 -4.03 -15.76
C GLN A 20 7.44 -2.72 -15.06
N THR A 21 6.26 -2.19 -15.37
CA THR A 21 5.70 -1.03 -14.68
C THR A 21 4.74 -1.45 -13.56
N GLU A 22 4.56 -0.59 -12.56
CA GLU A 22 3.57 -0.80 -11.49
C GLU A 22 2.16 -0.88 -12.11
N GLU A 23 1.87 -0.06 -13.11
CA GLU A 23 0.60 -0.03 -13.82
C GLU A 23 0.28 -1.35 -14.52
N GLU A 24 1.25 -1.95 -15.23
CA GLU A 24 1.09 -3.23 -15.91
C GLU A 24 0.87 -4.37 -14.92
N PHE A 25 1.66 -4.44 -13.85
CA PHE A 25 1.54 -5.51 -12.86
C PHE A 25 0.19 -5.45 -12.12
N PHE A 26 -0.25 -4.25 -11.74
CA PHE A 26 -1.47 -4.07 -10.95
C PHE A 26 -2.74 -3.85 -11.78
N GLU A 27 -2.71 -3.99 -13.10
CA GLU A 27 -3.87 -3.77 -14.00
C GLU A 27 -5.12 -4.50 -13.49
N LYS A 28 -4.98 -5.77 -13.09
CA LYS A 28 -6.10 -6.63 -12.65
C LYS A 28 -6.03 -7.04 -11.19
N VAL A 29 -5.11 -6.43 -10.43
CA VAL A 29 -4.90 -6.72 -9.01
C VAL A 29 -5.57 -5.64 -8.17
N TYR A 30 -6.39 -6.07 -7.21
CA TYR A 30 -6.95 -5.20 -6.17
C TYR A 30 -6.08 -5.28 -4.92
N ILE A 31 -5.79 -4.13 -4.30
CA ILE A 31 -5.03 -4.08 -3.04
C ILE A 31 -6.00 -3.69 -1.93
N PRO A 32 -6.27 -4.57 -0.95
CA PRO A 32 -7.14 -4.27 0.17
C PRO A 32 -6.68 -3.04 0.96
N PHE A 33 -7.63 -2.19 1.36
CA PHE A 33 -7.33 -0.96 2.10
C PHE A 33 -6.63 -1.20 3.44
N ASN A 34 -6.78 -2.39 4.02
CA ASN A 34 -6.16 -2.79 5.29
C ASN A 34 -4.81 -3.53 5.10
N SER A 35 -4.31 -3.60 3.86
CA SER A 35 -3.01 -4.21 3.54
C SER A 35 -1.95 -3.14 3.29
N GLN A 36 -0.73 -3.40 3.72
CA GLN A 36 0.45 -2.63 3.32
C GLN A 36 1.11 -3.36 2.15
N PHE A 37 1.23 -2.71 1.00
CA PHE A 37 1.84 -3.31 -0.19
C PHE A 37 3.06 -2.48 -0.59
N LEU A 38 4.24 -3.11 -0.60
CA LEU A 38 5.51 -2.47 -0.93
C LEU A 38 6.04 -3.04 -2.24
N VAL A 39 6.37 -2.17 -3.17
CA VAL A 39 7.06 -2.51 -4.42
C VAL A 39 8.52 -2.15 -4.28
N VAL A 40 9.38 -3.12 -4.53
CA VAL A 40 10.83 -2.98 -4.58
C VAL A 40 11.24 -2.87 -6.03
N THR A 41 11.88 -1.76 -6.39
CA THR A 41 12.56 -1.60 -7.67
C THR A 41 14.05 -1.41 -7.43
N VAL A 42 14.87 -2.08 -8.23
CA VAL A 42 16.33 -1.91 -8.21
C VAL A 42 16.70 -1.16 -9.47
N ARG A 43 17.37 -0.01 -9.33
CA ARG A 43 17.89 0.79 -10.45
C ARG A 43 19.21 1.42 -10.03
N ASP A 44 20.24 1.34 -10.88
CA ASP A 44 21.55 1.98 -10.65
C ASP A 44 22.12 1.70 -9.24
N ASP A 45 22.13 0.43 -8.83
CA ASP A 45 22.55 -0.05 -7.49
C ASP A 45 21.74 0.51 -6.30
N CYS A 46 20.65 1.22 -6.57
CA CYS A 46 19.74 1.76 -5.56
C CYS A 46 18.47 0.92 -5.45
N VAL A 47 18.09 0.58 -4.22
CA VAL A 47 16.83 -0.12 -3.91
C VAL A 47 15.78 0.89 -3.47
N ASN A 48 14.76 1.09 -4.29
CA ASN A 48 13.62 1.95 -3.97
C ASN A 48 12.46 1.09 -3.46
N LEU A 49 11.86 1.50 -2.35
CA LEU A 49 10.59 0.94 -1.88
C LEU A 49 9.47 1.95 -2.09
N THR A 50 8.40 1.54 -2.75
CA THR A 50 7.19 2.36 -2.92
C THR A 50 6.02 1.68 -2.23
N GLU A 51 5.33 2.39 -1.34
CA GLU A 51 4.03 1.91 -0.84
C GLU A 51 2.95 2.20 -1.87
N VAL A 52 2.30 1.15 -2.35
CA VAL A 52 1.24 1.23 -3.37
C VAL A 52 -0.10 0.79 -2.82
N TYR A 53 -1.18 1.34 -3.38
CA TYR A 53 -2.56 0.94 -3.08
C TYR A 53 -3.48 1.15 -4.28
N LYS A 54 -4.53 0.34 -4.38
CA LYS A 54 -5.51 0.37 -5.48
C LYS A 54 -6.88 -0.07 -4.95
N MET A 55 -7.76 0.91 -4.72
CA MET A 55 -9.06 0.74 -4.04
C MET A 55 -10.16 0.19 -4.95
N SER A 56 -9.94 0.13 -6.26
CA SER A 56 -10.85 -0.48 -7.24
C SER A 56 -10.04 -1.04 -8.41
N LYS A 57 -10.55 -2.08 -9.08
CA LYS A 57 -9.92 -2.66 -10.27
C LYS A 57 -9.78 -1.64 -11.41
N ASP A 58 -10.73 -0.71 -11.49
CA ASP A 58 -10.79 0.31 -12.54
C ASP A 58 -10.06 1.61 -12.15
N ALA A 59 -9.56 1.70 -10.92
CA ALA A 59 -8.82 2.86 -10.45
C ALA A 59 -7.33 2.75 -10.82
N PRO A 60 -6.65 3.88 -11.13
CA PRO A 60 -5.20 3.88 -11.29
C PRO A 60 -4.52 3.51 -9.96
N ILE A 61 -3.36 2.86 -10.05
CA ILE A 61 -2.51 2.61 -8.89
C ILE A 61 -2.12 3.94 -8.24
N GLN A 62 -2.06 3.95 -6.91
CA GLN A 62 -1.74 5.13 -6.11
C GLN A 62 -0.51 4.86 -5.26
N ASN A 63 0.37 5.86 -5.15
CA ASN A 63 1.64 5.75 -4.45
C ASN A 63 1.62 6.66 -3.21
N SER A 64 1.85 6.09 -2.02
CA SER A 64 1.91 6.82 -0.74
C SER A 64 3.33 7.38 -0.44
N GLY A 65 4.19 7.36 -1.45
CA GLY A 65 5.55 7.87 -1.44
C GLY A 65 6.62 6.78 -1.43
N MET A 66 7.82 7.19 -1.83
CA MET A 66 9.02 6.36 -1.84
C MET A 66 9.67 6.37 -0.44
N MET A 67 10.02 5.19 0.05
CA MET A 67 10.71 4.98 1.32
C MET A 67 12.08 4.35 1.06
N GLN A 68 13.06 4.76 1.85
CA GLN A 68 14.29 3.98 1.97
C GLN A 68 14.04 2.78 2.89
N LEU A 69 14.68 1.65 2.62
CA LEU A 69 14.61 0.44 3.45
C LEU A 69 14.96 0.72 4.93
N SER A 70 15.91 1.62 5.17
CA SER A 70 16.29 2.09 6.51
C SER A 70 15.19 2.87 7.24
N ALA A 71 14.24 3.44 6.50
CA ALA A 71 13.11 4.22 7.03
C ALA A 71 11.86 3.38 7.32
N LEU A 72 11.87 2.07 7.02
CA LEU A 72 10.74 1.17 7.30
C LEU A 72 10.39 1.06 8.79
N SER A 73 11.33 1.37 9.68
CA SER A 73 11.10 1.39 11.13
C SER A 73 10.38 2.66 11.63
N GLY A 74 10.13 3.67 10.79
CA GLY A 74 9.87 5.04 11.22
C GLY A 74 8.44 5.59 11.10
N ARG A 75 7.55 5.01 10.29
CA ARG A 75 6.21 5.61 10.06
C ARG A 75 5.20 5.17 11.13
N LYS A 76 4.99 6.02 12.14
CA LYS A 76 3.97 5.85 13.21
C LYS A 76 2.51 6.06 12.75
N LEU A 77 2.30 6.48 11.50
CA LEU A 77 0.97 6.72 10.95
C LEU A 77 0.29 5.41 10.55
N SER A 78 -1.01 5.31 10.80
CA SER A 78 -1.87 4.23 10.28
C SER A 78 -1.94 4.24 8.75
N LEU A 79 -2.34 3.11 8.14
CA LEU A 79 -2.54 3.01 6.69
C LEU A 79 -3.49 4.10 6.16
N TYR A 80 -4.55 4.39 6.90
CA TYR A 80 -5.52 5.42 6.54
C TYR A 80 -4.87 6.81 6.49
N GLU A 81 -4.16 7.20 7.54
CA GLU A 81 -3.47 8.49 7.61
C GLU A 81 -2.43 8.66 6.48
N ARG A 82 -1.73 7.58 6.11
CA ARG A 82 -0.76 7.61 5.01
C ARG A 82 -1.39 7.75 3.62
N ARG A 83 -2.66 7.35 3.48
CA ARG A 83 -3.42 7.38 2.23
C ARG A 83 -4.38 8.56 2.16
N ASN A 84 -4.35 9.44 3.15
CA ASN A 84 -5.15 10.66 3.22
C ASN A 84 -6.66 10.38 3.04
N ASP A 85 -7.23 10.84 1.93
CA ASP A 85 -8.64 10.75 1.55
C ASP A 85 -8.92 9.58 0.59
N LEU A 86 -7.99 8.61 0.49
CA LEU A 86 -8.08 7.44 -0.38
C LEU A 86 -8.36 7.82 -1.84
N SER A 87 -7.85 8.97 -2.28
CA SER A 87 -8.12 9.53 -3.61
C SER A 87 -9.62 9.70 -3.87
N GLY A 88 -10.39 10.12 -2.86
CA GLY A 88 -11.82 10.39 -2.94
C GLY A 88 -12.74 9.18 -2.79
N HIS A 89 -12.20 7.99 -2.46
CA HIS A 89 -13.02 6.80 -2.24
C HIS A 89 -13.74 6.85 -0.88
N VAL A 90 -15.04 6.59 -0.87
CA VAL A 90 -15.86 6.51 0.36
C VAL A 90 -15.88 5.07 0.87
N ILE A 91 -15.43 4.86 2.11
CA ILE A 91 -15.57 3.57 2.79
C ILE A 91 -16.93 3.54 3.50
N THR A 92 -17.79 2.61 3.12
CA THR A 92 -19.04 2.32 3.84
C THR A 92 -18.79 1.27 4.91
N ILE A 93 -19.06 1.61 6.16
CA ILE A 93 -19.02 0.66 7.28
C ILE A 93 -20.42 0.07 7.41
N THR A 94 -20.52 -1.26 7.27
CA THR A 94 -21.76 -2.00 7.57
C THR A 94 -21.50 -2.84 8.81
N ALA A 95 -22.22 -2.56 9.90
CA ALA A 95 -22.27 -3.45 11.04
C ALA A 95 -23.27 -4.57 10.74
N VAL A 96 -22.89 -5.80 11.04
CA VAL A 96 -23.80 -6.95 11.02
C VAL A 96 -24.01 -7.31 12.49
N ASP A 97 -25.27 -7.24 12.92
CA ASP A 97 -25.71 -7.61 14.28
C ASP A 97 -25.76 -9.14 14.47
#